data_AF-A0A923C807-F1
#
_entry.id   AF-A0A923C807-F1
#
_cell.length_a   1.000
_cell.length_b   1.000
_cell.length_c   1.000
_cell.angle_alpha   90.00
_cell.angle_beta   90.00
_cell.angle_gamma   90.00
#
_symmetry.space_group_name_H-M   'P 1'
#
loop_
_entity.id
_entity.type
_entity.pdbx_description
1 polymer ?
#
loop_
_entity_poly.entity_id
_entity_poly.type
_entity_poly.pdbx_seq_one_letter_code
_entity_poly.pdbx_strand_id
1 'polypeptide(L)' 'MQAVNVLCIKWGKKYGPEYVNKLHNMVGRNLRRPFRFVCLTDDAAGIDPQIEVKPIPA' A
#
# COMPACT_ATOMS: atom_id res chain seq x y z
N MET A 1 8.65 -15.11 -13.97
CA MET A 1 9.17 -13.83 -13.43
C MET A 1 8.94 -13.81 -11.93
N GLN A 2 9.94 -13.43 -11.13
CA GLN A 2 9.81 -13.39 -9.66
C GLN A 2 8.97 -12.19 -9.23
N ALA A 3 8.08 -12.39 -8.26
CA ALA A 3 7.29 -11.30 -7.67
C ALA A 3 8.19 -10.32 -6.89
N VAL A 4 7.83 -9.03 -6.89
CA VAL A 4 8.47 -8.01 -6.05
C VAL A 4 7.56 -7.53 -4.94
N ASN A 5 8.13 -6.96 -3.89
CA ASN A 5 7.37 -6.29 -2.85
C ASN A 5 7.41 -4.78 -3.09
N VAL A 6 6.25 -4.13 -2.97
CA VAL A 6 6.15 -2.67 -2.88
C VAL A 6 5.65 -2.33 -1.49
N LEU A 7 6.45 -1.58 -0.73
CA LEU A 7 6.12 -1.14 0.61
C LEU A 7 5.87 0.37 0.62
N CYS A 8 4.83 0.79 1.32
CA CYS A 8 4.62 2.19 1.67
C CYS A 8 4.21 2.32 3.14
N ILE A 9 4.23 3.55 3.66
CA ILE A 9 3.80 3.88 5.02
C ILE A 9 2.75 4.99 4.97
N LYS A 10 1.64 4.80 5.70
CA LYS A 10 0.67 5.84 6.05
C LYS A 10 0.76 6.04 7.56
N TRP A 11 1.11 7.24 8.01
CA TRP A 11 1.20 7.56 9.43
C TRP A 11 0.42 8.84 9.75
N GLY A 12 -0.42 8.79 10.78
CA GLY A 12 -1.26 9.90 11.19
C GLY A 12 -2.35 10.23 10.17
N LYS A 13 -2.79 11.51 10.18
CA LYS A 13 -3.97 11.98 9.44
C LYS A 13 -3.67 12.98 8.32
N LYS A 14 -2.39 13.31 8.08
CA LYS A 14 -2.01 14.31 7.07
C LYS A 14 -2.35 13.86 5.65
N TYR A 15 -2.21 12.56 5.38
CA TYR A 15 -2.51 11.94 4.10
C TYR A 15 -3.55 10.83 4.32
N GLY A 16 -4.70 10.95 3.67
CA GLY A 16 -5.77 9.98 3.78
C GLY A 16 -5.50 8.67 3.03
N PRO A 17 -6.38 7.67 3.19
CA PRO A 17 -6.24 6.37 2.54
C PRO A 17 -6.24 6.44 1.00
N GLU A 18 -6.80 7.50 0.41
CA GLU A 18 -6.82 7.72 -1.04
C GLU A 18 -5.42 7.79 -1.65
N TYR A 19 -4.40 8.20 -0.89
CA TYR A 19 -3.02 8.21 -1.36
C TYR A 19 -2.47 6.80 -1.50
N VAL A 20 -2.76 5.92 -0.54
CA VAL A 20 -2.36 4.51 -0.55
C VAL A 20 -3.04 3.79 -1.72
N ASN A 21 -4.34 4.00 -1.89
CA ASN A 21 -5.13 3.39 -2.96
C ASN A 21 -4.68 3.87 -4.35
N LYS A 22 -4.41 5.18 -4.51
CA LYS A 22 -3.85 5.72 -5.77
C LYS A 22 -2.48 5.11 -6.08
N LEU A 23 -1.61 4.98 -5.09
CA LEU A 23 -0.29 4.39 -5.27
C LEU A 23 -0.38 2.92 -5.71
N HIS A 24 -1.22 2.10 -5.05
CA HIS A 24 -1.48 0.71 -5.46
C HIS A 24 -1.94 0.63 -6.92
N ASN A 25 -2.91 1.46 -7.31
CA ASN A 25 -3.40 1.52 -8.69
C ASN A 25 -2.33 1.99 -9.70
N MET A 26 -1.48 2.95 -9.32
CA MET A 26 -0.37 3.41 -10.16
C MET A 26 0.67 2.32 -10.36
N VAL A 27 0.99 1.53 -9.33
CA VAL A 27 1.88 0.38 -9.43
C VAL A 27 1.27 -0.67 -10.36
N GLY A 28 -0.01 -1.03 -10.17
CA GLY A 28 -0.70 -1.99 -11.04
C GLY A 28 -0.70 -1.62 -12.53
N ARG A 29 -0.80 -0.32 -12.85
CA ARG A 29 -0.76 0.16 -14.25
C ARG A 29 0.63 0.16 -14.87
N ASN A 30 1.71 0.29 -14.08
CA ASN A 30 3.05 0.57 -14.61
C ASN A 30 4.07 -0.55 -14.35
N LEU A 31 3.86 -1.39 -13.33
CA LEU A 31 4.76 -2.48 -13.01
C LEU A 31 4.33 -3.75 -13.78
N ARG A 32 5.09 -4.10 -14.81
CA ARG A 32 4.81 -5.26 -15.70
C ARG A 32 5.12 -6.63 -15.09
N ARG A 33 5.42 -6.68 -13.79
CA ARG A 33 5.77 -7.91 -13.07
C ARG A 33 4.76 -8.12 -11.95
N PRO A 34 4.48 -9.38 -11.56
CA PRO A 34 3.70 -9.66 -10.37
C PRO A 34 4.30 -8.94 -9.14
N PHE A 35 3.44 -8.40 -8.29
CA PHE A 35 3.87 -7.72 -7.08
C PHE A 35 2.93 -8.00 -5.92
N ARG A 36 3.49 -7.90 -4.72
CA ARG A 36 2.79 -7.85 -3.45
C ARG A 36 2.89 -6.44 -2.92
N PHE A 37 1.76 -5.83 -2.56
CA PHE A 37 1.71 -4.45 -2.08
C PHE A 37 1.35 -4.42 -0.60
N VAL A 38 2.21 -3.81 0.21
CA VAL A 38 2.04 -3.73 1.67
C VAL A 38 2.05 -2.28 2.13
N CYS A 39 1.06 -1.89 2.91
CA CYS A 39 1.02 -0.60 3.60
C CYS A 39 1.24 -0.81 5.11
N LEU A 40 2.26 -0.15 5.66
CA LEU A 40 2.43 -0.02 7.11
C LEU A 40 1.60 1.17 7.59
N THR A 41 0.68 0.97 8.54
CA THR A 41 -0.11 2.09 9.05
C THR A 41 -0.59 1.91 10.49
N ASP A 42 -0.83 3.04 11.15
CA ASP A 42 -1.52 3.17 12.42
C ASP A 42 -3.06 3.18 12.27
N ASP A 43 -3.58 3.34 11.06
CA ASP A 43 -5.02 3.37 10.78
C ASP A 43 -5.33 2.88 9.36
N ALA A 44 -6.03 1.75 9.27
CA ALA A 44 -6.36 1.06 8.02
C ALA A 44 -7.68 1.54 7.37
N ALA A 45 -8.41 2.47 7.99
CA ALA A 45 -9.73 2.87 7.52
C ALA A 45 -9.67 3.42 6.08
N GLY A 46 -10.53 2.88 5.21
CA GLY A 46 -10.65 3.30 3.80
C GLY A 46 -9.54 2.82 2.86
N ILE A 47 -8.56 2.04 3.34
CA ILE A 47 -7.58 1.37 2.47
C ILE A 47 -8.27 0.23 1.72
N ASP A 48 -7.98 0.10 0.43
CA ASP A 48 -8.53 -0.95 -0.44
C ASP A 48 -8.24 -2.35 0.14
N PRO A 49 -9.23 -3.26 0.24
CA PRO A 49 -9.03 -4.62 0.76
C PRO A 49 -8.00 -5.47 0.00
N GLN A 50 -7.62 -5.10 -1.23
CA GLN A 50 -6.56 -5.76 -1.98
C GLN A 50 -5.16 -5.44 -1.46
N ILE A 51 -5.02 -4.37 -0.66
CA ILE A 51 -3.75 -3.93 -0.10
C ILE A 51 -3.52 -4.64 1.22
N GLU A 52 -2.37 -5.30 1.34
CA GLU A 52 -1.99 -5.91 2.61
C GLU A 52 -1.64 -4.81 3.61
N VAL A 53 -2.36 -4.76 4.72
CA VAL A 53 -2.10 -3.80 5.80
C VAL A 53 -1.36 -4.47 6.95
N LYS A 54 -0.32 -3.80 7.45
CA LYS A 54 0.43 -4.20 8.65
C LYS A 54 0.59 -3.02 9.60
N PRO A 55 0.69 -3.26 10.92
CA PRO A 55 1.04 -2.19 11.86
C PRO A 55 2.46 -1.68 11.61
N ILE A 56 2.72 -0.43 11.99
CA ILE A 56 4.06 0.13 12.02
C ILE A 56 4.84 -0.57 13.16
N PRO A 57 6.04 -1.14 12.90
CA PRO A 57 6.87 -1.76 13.94
C PRO A 57 7.26 -0.79 15.05
N ALA A 58 7.48 -1.32 16.25
CA ALA A 58 8.00 -0.58 17.40
C ALA A 58 9.51 -0.32 17.27
#